data_AF-A0A7J8SUY0-F1
#
_entry.id   AF-A0A7J8SUY0-F1
#
_cell.length_a   1.000
_cell.length_b   1.000
_cell.length_c   1.000
_cell.angle_alpha   90.00
_cell.angle_beta   90.00
_cell.angle_gamma   90.00
#
_symmetry.space_group_name_H-M   'P 1'
#
loop_
_entity.id
_entity.type
_entity.pdbx_description
1 polymer ?
#
loop_
_entity_poly.entity_id
_entity_poly.type
_entity_poly.pdbx_seq_one_letter_code
_entity_poly.pdbx_strand_id
1 'polypeptide(L)'
;MNDRNNTAPSGKPVWHFPEKVYDSAETLHKCAESALASVLGDLFHTYFIGNAPIEHMAIQQMENVPEPFKSQVVDTNKFNIRKCEEFVWVTKDEHLEYFPEQAEFFKRMIIS
;
A
#
# COMPACT_ATOMS: atom_id res chain seq x y z
N MET A 1 -2.01 13.13 15.21
CA MET A 1 -1.75 11.88 14.46
C MET A 1 -2.97 11.01 14.65
N ASN A 2 -3.82 10.86 13.62
CA ASN A 2 -4.90 9.87 13.65
C ASN A 2 -4.34 8.61 13.00
N ASP A 3 -3.77 7.72 13.82
CA ASP A 3 -3.52 6.34 13.41
C ASP A 3 -4.90 5.69 13.25
N ARG A 4 -5.33 5.47 12.00
CA ARG A 4 -6.46 4.58 11.75
C ARG A 4 -6.00 3.19 12.20
N ASN A 5 -6.59 2.67 13.26
CA ASN A 5 -6.52 1.25 13.54
C ASN A 5 -7.13 0.54 12.32
N ASN A 6 -6.29 -0.10 11.51
CA ASN A 6 -6.70 -0.91 10.35
C ASN A 6 -7.32 -2.23 10.81
N THR A 7 -8.35 -2.10 11.62
CA THR A 7 -9.12 -3.18 12.18
C THR A 7 -10.32 -3.36 11.28
N ALA A 8 -10.52 -4.57 10.76
CA ALA A 8 -11.79 -4.91 10.13
C ALA A 8 -12.95 -4.55 11.07
N PRO A 9 -14.19 -4.35 10.57
CA PRO A 9 -15.37 -4.17 11.43
C PRO A 9 -15.52 -5.26 12.52
N SER A 10 -14.87 -6.41 12.32
CA SER A 10 -14.79 -7.56 13.20
C SER A 10 -13.73 -7.50 14.31
N GLY A 11 -12.92 -6.44 14.42
CA GLY A 11 -11.87 -6.36 15.46
C GLY A 11 -10.56 -7.07 15.09
N LYS A 12 -10.49 -7.75 13.93
CA LYS A 12 -9.34 -8.58 13.55
C LYS A 12 -8.32 -7.79 12.71
N PRO A 13 -7.01 -8.04 12.91
CA PRO A 13 -5.98 -7.53 12.02
C PRO A 13 -6.21 -8.10 10.62
N VAL A 14 -6.10 -7.23 9.62
CA VAL A 14 -6.22 -7.61 8.20
C VAL A 14 -4.96 -7.19 7.47
N TRP A 15 -4.57 -7.98 6.47
CA TRP A 15 -3.50 -7.61 5.56
C TRP A 15 -3.91 -6.38 4.76
N HIS A 16 -3.01 -5.42 4.61
CA HIS A 16 -3.22 -4.20 3.84
C HIS A 16 -1.89 -3.68 3.29
N PHE A 17 -1.96 -2.77 2.31
CA PHE A 17 -0.80 -2.05 1.80
C PHE A 17 -0.40 -0.90 2.72
N PRO A 18 0.85 -0.40 2.66
CA PRO A 18 1.21 0.86 3.28
C PRO A 18 0.31 1.99 2.72
N GLU A 19 -0.52 2.55 3.58
CA GLU A 19 -1.51 3.56 3.20
C GLU A 19 -1.53 4.72 4.19
N LYS A 20 -2.00 5.88 3.73
CA LYS A 20 -2.11 7.08 4.55
C LYS A 20 -3.24 7.96 4.02
N VAL A 21 -4.02 8.54 4.93
CA VAL A 21 -5.04 9.53 4.58
C VAL A 21 -4.37 10.75 3.96
N TYR A 22 -4.84 11.14 2.79
CA TYR A 22 -4.44 12.40 2.18
C TYR A 22 -5.09 13.56 2.93
N ASP A 23 -4.26 14.38 3.56
CA ASP A 23 -4.72 15.51 4.39
C ASP A 23 -3.77 16.71 4.20
N SER A 24 -2.48 16.50 4.51
CA SER A 24 -1.48 17.57 4.57
C SER A 24 -0.29 17.40 3.63
N ALA A 25 -0.25 16.34 2.81
CA ALA A 25 0.83 16.15 1.85
C ALA A 25 0.66 17.09 0.64
N GLU A 26 1.77 17.57 0.08
CA GLU A 26 1.76 18.51 -1.05
C GLU A 26 1.19 17.90 -2.34
N THR A 27 1.42 16.61 -2.57
CA THR A 27 0.87 15.86 -3.70
C THR A 27 0.48 14.45 -3.26
N LEU A 28 -0.40 13.79 -4.02
CA LEU A 28 -0.75 12.37 -3.80
C LEU A 28 0.50 11.48 -3.84
N HIS A 29 1.43 11.77 -4.75
CA HIS A 29 2.70 11.05 -4.86
C HIS A 29 3.53 11.18 -3.56
N LYS A 30 3.72 12.41 -3.05
CA LYS A 30 4.42 12.64 -1.77
C LYS A 30 3.69 12.00 -0.58
N CYS A 31 2.37 11.90 -0.64
CA CYS A 31 1.59 11.17 0.36
C CYS A 31 1.94 9.69 0.34
N ALA A 32 1.95 9.06 -0.83
CA ALA A 32 2.31 7.66 -1.03
C ALA A 32 3.75 7.37 -0.62
N GLU A 33 4.70 8.23 -0.98
CA GLU A 33 6.10 8.17 -0.49
C GLU A 33 6.13 8.17 1.04
N SER A 34 5.42 9.10 1.68
CA SER A 34 5.40 9.20 3.14
C SER A 34 4.72 7.99 3.82
N ALA A 35 3.72 7.39 3.17
CA ALA A 35 3.06 6.19 3.66
C ALA A 35 4.05 5.02 3.68
N LEU A 36 4.77 4.80 2.57
CA LEU A 36 5.76 3.74 2.44
C LEU A 36 6.96 3.96 3.36
N ALA A 37 7.48 5.19 3.43
CA ALA A 37 8.59 5.56 4.32
C ALA A 37 8.25 5.30 5.79
N SER A 38 6.99 5.47 6.17
CA SER A 38 6.55 5.21 7.54
C SER A 38 6.65 3.73 7.93
N VAL A 39 6.56 2.82 6.96
CA VAL A 39 6.70 1.37 7.16
C VAL A 39 8.17 0.94 7.06
N LEU A 40 8.87 1.41 6.02
CA LEU A 40 10.26 1.00 5.72
C LEU A 40 11.33 1.76 6.51
N GLY A 41 10.98 2.89 7.13
CA GLY A 41 11.90 3.80 7.81
C GLY A 41 12.49 4.87 6.88
N ASP A 42 12.95 4.48 5.69
CA ASP A 42 13.40 5.37 4.62
C ASP A 42 13.10 4.78 3.23
N LEU A 43 13.40 5.55 2.18
CA LEU A 43 13.12 5.19 0.78
C LEU A 43 14.41 5.04 -0.06
N PHE A 44 15.60 4.98 0.54
CA PHE A 44 16.87 5.02 -0.20
C PHE A 44 17.04 3.89 -1.21
N HIS A 45 16.39 2.75 -0.95
CA HIS A 45 16.41 1.56 -1.80
C HIS A 45 15.08 1.29 -2.49
N THR A 46 14.29 2.35 -2.69
CA THR A 46 12.99 2.27 -3.37
C THR A 46 12.88 3.33 -4.46
N TYR A 47 12.10 3.02 -5.50
CA TYR A 47 11.84 3.93 -6.61
C TYR A 47 10.36 3.89 -6.99
N PHE A 48 9.70 5.05 -7.02
CA PHE A 48 8.31 5.16 -7.48
C PHE A 48 8.25 5.29 -9.00
N ILE A 49 7.36 4.51 -9.62
CA ILE A 49 7.20 4.50 -11.08
C ILE A 49 6.20 5.58 -11.47
N GLY A 50 6.73 6.74 -11.86
CA GLY A 50 5.92 7.87 -12.33
C GLY A 50 5.26 8.65 -11.18
N ASN A 51 4.61 9.76 -11.55
CA ASN A 51 3.98 10.69 -10.60
C ASN A 51 2.45 10.53 -10.52
N ALA A 52 1.87 9.66 -11.34
CA ALA A 52 0.42 9.42 -11.38
C ALA A 52 0.11 8.08 -10.67
N PRO A 53 -1.05 7.96 -10.02
CA PRO A 53 -1.53 6.68 -9.53
C PRO A 53 -1.72 5.72 -10.71
N ILE A 54 -1.49 4.43 -10.49
CA ILE A 54 -1.59 3.40 -11.54
C ILE A 54 -3.04 3.22 -11.95
N GLU A 55 -3.96 3.30 -10.99
CA GLU A 55 -5.38 3.16 -11.24
C GLU A 55 -6.18 3.72 -10.05
N HIS A 56 -7.49 3.88 -10.20
CA HIS A 56 -8.39 4.37 -9.16
C HIS A 56 -9.24 3.21 -8.63
N MET A 57 -9.06 2.83 -7.36
CA MET A 57 -9.83 1.74 -6.75
C MET A 57 -11.18 2.24 -6.24
N ALA A 58 -12.21 2.24 -7.10
CA ALA A 58 -13.58 2.50 -6.65
C ALA A 58 -14.12 1.30 -5.84
N ILE A 59 -13.70 1.16 -4.59
CA ILE A 59 -14.28 0.19 -3.65
C ILE A 59 -15.62 0.77 -3.20
N GLN A 60 -16.73 0.15 -3.62
CA GLN A 60 -18.11 0.63 -3.42
C GLN A 60 -18.52 0.88 -1.95
N GLN A 61 -17.68 0.49 -0.99
CA GLN A 61 -17.95 0.59 0.46
C GLN A 61 -17.01 1.56 1.22
N MET A 62 -16.05 2.22 0.55
CA MET A 62 -15.18 3.19 1.22
C MET A 62 -15.59 4.63 0.89
N GLU A 63 -15.79 5.46 1.92
CA GLU A 63 -15.94 6.91 1.78
C GLU A 63 -14.68 7.58 1.19
N ASN A 64 -13.52 6.92 1.28
CA ASN A 64 -12.25 7.37 0.72
C ASN A 64 -11.77 6.36 -0.32
N VAL A 65 -11.62 6.81 -1.56
CA VAL A 65 -11.12 5.97 -2.64
C VAL A 65 -9.58 5.87 -2.55
N PRO A 66 -8.99 4.67 -2.49
CA PRO A 66 -7.55 4.51 -2.59
C PRO A 66 -7.01 4.91 -3.98
N GLU A 67 -5.91 5.66 -3.96
CA GLU A 67 -5.12 6.08 -5.13
C GLU A 67 -3.77 5.33 -5.14
N PRO A 68 -3.71 4.08 -5.66
CA PRO A 68 -2.51 3.25 -5.61
C PRO A 68 -1.36 3.75 -6.50
N PHE A 69 -0.14 3.72 -5.96
CA PHE A 69 1.11 4.05 -6.66
C PHE A 69 2.03 2.82 -6.76
N LYS A 70 2.75 2.68 -7.87
CA LYS A 70 3.74 1.61 -8.04
C LYS A 70 5.08 2.07 -7.50
N SER A 71 5.71 1.23 -6.68
CA SER A 71 7.11 1.38 -6.33
C SER A 71 7.86 0.07 -6.58
N GLN A 72 9.16 0.19 -6.82
CA GLN A 72 10.09 -0.93 -6.92
C GLN A 72 11.04 -0.86 -5.74
N VAL A 73 11.37 -2.04 -5.22
CA VAL A 73 12.28 -2.22 -4.11
C VAL A 73 13.54 -2.88 -4.65
N VAL A 74 14.69 -2.22 -4.45
CA VAL A 74 15.96 -2.61 -5.08
C VAL A 74 16.83 -3.47 -4.15
N ASP A 75 16.62 -3.41 -2.82
CA ASP A 75 17.40 -4.19 -1.85
C ASP A 75 16.58 -4.57 -0.61
N THR A 76 15.99 -5.76 -0.63
CA THR A 76 15.08 -6.24 0.44
C THR A 76 15.78 -6.50 1.78
N ASN A 77 17.10 -6.69 1.80
CA ASN A 77 17.86 -7.04 3.01
C ASN A 77 18.21 -5.82 3.88
N LYS A 78 17.92 -4.60 3.40
CA LYS A 78 18.28 -3.35 4.09
C LYS A 78 17.12 -2.63 4.76
N PHE A 79 15.90 -3.15 4.65
CA PHE A 79 14.74 -2.50 5.28
C PHE A 79 14.64 -2.83 6.75
N ASN A 80 14.39 -1.80 7.55
CA ASN A 80 14.04 -1.92 8.95
C ASN A 80 12.54 -1.60 9.06
N ILE A 81 11.70 -2.64 9.04
CA ILE A 81 10.25 -2.48 9.04
C ILE A 81 9.78 -2.15 10.46
N ARG A 82 9.23 -0.94 10.64
CA ARG A 82 9.00 -0.35 11.99
C ARG A 82 7.54 -0.30 12.43
N LYS A 83 6.58 -0.36 11.51
CA LYS A 83 5.16 -0.09 11.79
C LYS A 83 4.22 -1.29 11.73
N CYS A 84 4.73 -2.47 11.43
CA CYS A 84 3.93 -3.69 11.29
C CYS A 84 4.56 -4.79 12.14
N GLU A 85 3.73 -5.54 12.86
CA GLU A 85 4.17 -6.74 13.60
C GLU A 85 4.60 -7.84 12.63
N GLU A 86 3.93 -7.92 11.47
CA GLU A 86 4.17 -8.89 10.43
C GLU A 86 4.19 -8.23 9.05
N PHE A 87 5.03 -8.74 8.16
CA PHE A 87 5.08 -8.37 6.75
C PHE A 87 5.39 -9.60 5.93
N VAL A 88 4.93 -9.63 4.67
CA VAL A 88 5.17 -10.74 3.76
C VAL A 88 5.42 -10.20 2.36
N TRP A 89 6.45 -10.75 1.71
CA TRP A 89 6.65 -10.60 0.27
C TRP A 89 5.91 -11.72 -0.42
N VAL A 90 4.97 -11.39 -1.28
CA VAL A 90 4.10 -12.36 -1.96
C VAL A 90 4.38 -12.37 -3.44
N THR A 91 4.23 -13.54 -4.06
CA THR A 91 4.11 -13.66 -5.51
C THR A 91 2.76 -13.11 -5.98
N LYS A 92 2.62 -12.94 -7.30
CA LYS A 92 1.36 -12.48 -7.91
C LYS A 92 0.17 -13.40 -7.58
N ASP A 93 0.40 -14.70 -7.54
CA ASP A 93 -0.67 -15.67 -7.31
C ASP A 93 -1.09 -15.67 -5.84
N GLU A 94 -0.12 -15.71 -4.91
CA GLU A 94 -0.38 -15.62 -3.46
C GLU A 94 -1.07 -14.31 -3.08
N HIS A 95 -0.72 -13.19 -3.72
CA HIS A 95 -1.37 -11.89 -3.51
C HIS A 95 -2.90 -11.98 -3.65
N LEU A 96 -3.40 -12.73 -4.63
CA LEU A 96 -4.84 -12.85 -4.87
C LEU A 96 -5.55 -13.64 -3.77
N GLU A 97 -4.83 -14.47 -3.01
CA GLU A 97 -5.35 -15.21 -1.86
C GLU A 97 -5.59 -14.29 -0.65
N TYR A 98 -4.75 -13.26 -0.48
CA TYR A 98 -4.90 -12.26 0.60
C TYR A 98 -6.02 -11.26 0.32
N PHE A 99 -6.28 -10.95 -0.95
CA PHE A 99 -7.24 -9.92 -1.36
C PHE A 99 -8.28 -10.45 -2.37
N PRO A 100 -9.11 -11.44 -1.98
CA PRO A 100 -10.03 -12.10 -2.92
C PRO A 100 -11.11 -11.15 -3.45
N GLU A 101 -11.57 -10.19 -2.65
CA GLU A 101 -12.61 -9.22 -3.05
C GLU A 101 -12.11 -8.23 -4.12
N GLN A 102 -10.81 -7.92 -4.12
CA GLN A 102 -10.17 -6.99 -5.05
C GLN A 102 -9.36 -7.73 -6.13
N ALA A 103 -9.47 -9.07 -6.22
CA ALA A 103 -8.66 -9.89 -7.11
C ALA A 103 -8.74 -9.46 -8.58
N GLU A 104 -9.94 -9.14 -9.09
CA GLU A 104 -10.13 -8.68 -10.47
C GLU A 104 -9.47 -7.32 -10.75
N PHE A 105 -9.40 -6.45 -9.74
CA PHE A 105 -8.67 -5.20 -9.84
C PHE A 105 -7.16 -5.45 -9.90
N PHE A 106 -6.63 -6.23 -8.96
CA PHE A 106 -5.20 -6.51 -8.90
C PHE A 106 -4.69 -7.31 -10.11
N LYS A 107 -5.51 -8.18 -10.71
CA LYS A 107 -5.19 -8.86 -11.97
C LYS A 107 -4.92 -7.88 -13.12
N ARG A 108 -5.63 -6.76 -13.18
CA ARG A 108 -5.46 -5.72 -14.21
C ARG A 108 -4.23 -4.86 -13.96
N MET A 109 -3.97 -4.52 -12.69
CA MET A 109 -2.86 -3.67 -12.29
C MET A 109 -1.48 -4.36 -12.38
N ILE A 110 -1.42 -5.66 -12.05
CA ILE A 110 -0.17 -6.43 -12.04
C ILE A 110 0.04 -7.06 -13.42
N ILE A 111 0.47 -6.25 -14.39
CA ILE A 111 0.90 -6.72 -15.71
C ILE A 111 2.36 -7.22 -15.63
N SER A 112 2.58 -8.40 -16.25
CA SER A 112 3.85 -9.14 -16.34
C SER A 112 4.95 -8.38 -17.06
#